data_AF-A0A1F9P950-F1
#
_entry.id   AF-A0A1F9P950-F1
#
_cell.length_a   1.000
_cell.length_b   1.000
_cell.length_c   1.000
_cell.angle_alpha   90.00
_cell.angle_beta   90.00
_cell.angle_gamma   90.00
#
_symmetry.space_group_name_H-M   'P 1'
#
loop_
_entity.id
_entity.type
_entity.pdbx_description
1 polymer ?
#
loop_
_entity_poly.entity_id
_entity_poly.type
_entity_poly.pdbx_seq_one_letter_code
_entity_poly.pdbx_strand_id
1 'polypeptide(L)'
;MSEQMNDRITPETCPACGAKVISIRQGHEWGCTRHDCGYWDRKSKEQPAPSPGGEPVTPRLKELFPALLEERERQGIAQYGRSLETWNGRSAFRDLIEELVDACQYSLQLEMERADLARWFGEALELARDAIDMANTSPTVTDKQFQALERREATLLEKARKLEVKPFSWSQENGQRRAAD
;
A
#
# COMPACT_ATOMS: atom_id res chain seq x y z
N MET A 1 -37.69 13.53 2.63
CA MET A 1 -36.91 12.75 1.64
C MET A 1 -36.94 11.32 2.10
N SER A 2 -37.77 10.51 1.47
CA SER A 2 -38.07 9.14 1.88
C SER A 2 -36.90 8.23 1.50
N GLU A 3 -36.27 7.60 2.48
CA GLU A 3 -35.34 6.49 2.25
C GLU A 3 -36.07 5.40 1.47
N GLN A 4 -35.70 5.21 0.20
CA GLN A 4 -36.05 4.00 -0.52
C GLN A 4 -35.30 2.85 0.16
N MET A 5 -35.96 2.15 1.08
CA MET A 5 -35.52 0.85 1.56
C MET A 5 -35.46 -0.05 0.32
N ASN A 6 -34.24 -0.31 -0.17
CA ASN A 6 -33.98 -1.37 -1.13
C ASN A 6 -34.46 -2.67 -0.48
N ASP A 7 -35.62 -3.17 -0.92
CA ASP A 7 -36.07 -4.53 -0.65
C ASP A 7 -34.97 -5.47 -1.16
N ARG A 8 -34.08 -5.87 -0.25
CA ARG A 8 -33.06 -6.87 -0.53
C ARG A 8 -33.81 -8.17 -0.76
N ILE A 9 -34.08 -8.47 -2.03
CA ILE A 9 -34.63 -9.75 -2.46
C ILE A 9 -33.72 -10.83 -1.89
N THR A 10 -34.22 -11.54 -0.87
CA THR A 10 -33.50 -12.65 -0.26
C THR A 10 -33.59 -13.83 -1.21
N PRO A 11 -32.47 -14.28 -1.80
CA PRO A 11 -32.54 -15.41 -2.72
C PRO A 11 -32.92 -16.67 -1.93
N GLU A 12 -34.08 -17.24 -2.23
CA GLU A 12 -34.56 -18.49 -1.61
C GLU A 12 -33.65 -19.68 -1.96
N THR A 13 -32.97 -19.59 -3.10
CA THR A 13 -32.07 -20.61 -3.65
C THR A 13 -30.72 -20.02 -4.08
N CYS A 14 -29.66 -20.79 -3.91
CA CYS A 14 -28.30 -20.42 -4.28
C CYS A 14 -28.23 -20.27 -5.81
N PRO A 15 -27.81 -19.11 -6.35
CA PRO A 15 -27.81 -18.88 -7.79
C PRO A 15 -26.80 -19.74 -8.55
N ALA A 16 -25.84 -20.39 -7.87
CA ALA A 16 -24.89 -21.29 -8.52
C ALA A 16 -25.36 -22.74 -8.62
N CYS A 17 -26.16 -23.24 -7.67
CA CYS A 17 -26.48 -24.67 -7.59
C CYS A 17 -27.96 -24.98 -7.31
N GLY A 18 -28.80 -23.96 -7.12
CA GLY A 18 -30.23 -24.11 -6.82
C GLY A 18 -30.55 -24.63 -5.41
N ALA A 19 -29.54 -24.96 -4.59
CA ALA A 19 -29.78 -25.43 -3.22
C ALA A 19 -30.36 -24.32 -2.34
N LYS A 20 -31.08 -24.71 -1.28
CA LYS A 20 -31.64 -23.75 -0.33
C LYS A 20 -30.54 -22.88 0.30
N VAL A 21 -30.85 -21.61 0.54
CA VAL A 21 -29.95 -20.70 1.24
C VAL A 21 -30.44 -20.52 2.68
N ILE A 22 -29.52 -20.56 3.63
CA ILE A 22 -29.77 -20.28 5.04
C ILE A 22 -29.14 -18.94 5.43
N SER A 23 -29.76 -18.19 6.32
CA SER A 23 -29.13 -17.01 6.90
C SER A 23 -28.07 -17.47 7.93
N ILE A 24 -26.80 -17.13 7.72
CA ILE A 24 -25.69 -17.49 8.62
C ILE A 24 -25.39 -16.40 9.65
N ARG A 25 -25.87 -15.16 9.46
CA ARG A 25 -25.64 -14.02 10.38
C ARG A 25 -26.85 -13.09 10.48
N GLN A 26 -27.91 -13.53 11.17
CA GLN A 26 -29.12 -12.70 11.43
C GLN A 26 -29.63 -11.91 10.20
N GLY A 27 -29.64 -12.54 9.02
CA GLY A 27 -30.11 -11.93 7.76
C GLY A 27 -29.07 -11.12 6.96
N HIS A 28 -27.85 -10.93 7.48
CA HIS A 28 -26.79 -10.17 6.79
C HIS A 28 -25.93 -11.02 5.85
N GLU A 29 -25.83 -12.31 6.12
CA GLU A 29 -25.11 -13.26 5.27
C GLU A 29 -25.99 -14.46 4.98
N TRP A 30 -25.98 -14.87 3.72
CA TRP A 30 -26.66 -16.05 3.23
C TRP A 30 -25.61 -17.14 3.04
N GLY A 31 -25.96 -18.41 3.25
CA GLY A 31 -25.08 -19.56 3.11
C GLY A 31 -25.78 -20.65 2.33
N CYS A 32 -25.11 -21.24 1.36
CA CYS A 32 -25.66 -22.36 0.62
C CYS A 32 -25.65 -23.59 1.53
N THR A 33 -26.77 -24.30 1.66
CA THR A 33 -26.84 -25.52 2.48
C THR A 33 -26.05 -26.69 1.90
N ARG A 34 -25.66 -26.61 0.63
CA ARG A 34 -24.78 -27.60 -0.01
C ARG A 34 -23.33 -27.30 0.35
N HIS A 35 -22.72 -28.18 1.15
CA HIS A 35 -21.35 -28.05 1.64
C HIS A 35 -20.27 -28.11 0.53
N ASP A 36 -20.62 -28.63 -0.64
CA ASP A 36 -19.80 -28.70 -1.86
C ASP A 36 -20.04 -27.52 -2.82
N CYS A 37 -20.91 -26.56 -2.46
CA CYS A 37 -21.22 -25.44 -3.33
C CYS A 37 -20.08 -24.40 -3.30
N GLY A 38 -19.29 -24.36 -4.38
CA GLY A 38 -18.23 -23.38 -4.60
C GLY A 38 -18.67 -21.92 -4.75
N TYR A 39 -19.96 -21.60 -4.56
CA TYR A 39 -20.46 -20.21 -4.59
C TYR A 39 -19.82 -19.34 -3.51
N TRP A 40 -19.54 -19.91 -2.33
CA TRP A 40 -18.89 -19.21 -1.22
C TRP A 40 -17.36 -19.30 -1.25
N ASP A 41 -16.81 -20.19 -2.07
CA ASP A 41 -15.37 -20.34 -2.31
C ASP A 41 -14.83 -19.36 -3.38
N ARG A 42 -15.67 -18.44 -3.88
CA ARG A 42 -15.26 -17.48 -4.93
C ARG A 42 -14.15 -16.53 -4.48
N LYS A 43 -14.08 -16.13 -3.20
CA LYS A 43 -13.04 -15.20 -2.74
C LYS A 43 -11.63 -15.80 -2.70
N SER A 44 -11.48 -17.13 -2.67
CA SER A 44 -10.16 -17.77 -2.62
C SER A 44 -9.56 -18.04 -4.01
N LYS A 45 -10.39 -18.01 -5.08
CA LYS A 45 -9.99 -18.43 -6.43
C LYS A 45 -9.80 -17.30 -7.44
N GLU A 46 -10.06 -16.06 -7.06
CA GLU A 46 -9.92 -14.90 -7.96
C GLU A 46 -8.48 -14.40 -8.09
N GLN A 47 -7.60 -14.79 -7.16
CA GLN A 47 -6.18 -14.45 -7.27
C GLN A 47 -5.45 -15.62 -7.93
N PRO A 48 -4.68 -15.39 -9.02
CA PRO A 48 -3.83 -16.42 -9.59
C PRO A 48 -2.84 -16.91 -8.52
N ALA A 49 -2.41 -18.17 -8.64
CA ALA A 49 -1.29 -18.63 -7.83
C ALA A 49 -0.12 -17.66 -7.97
N PRO A 50 0.57 -17.30 -6.87
CA PRO A 50 1.69 -16.37 -6.95
C PRO A 50 2.77 -16.97 -7.86
N SER A 51 3.30 -16.17 -8.77
CA SER A 51 4.52 -16.52 -9.52
C SER A 51 5.73 -16.48 -8.58
N PRO A 52 6.82 -17.20 -8.89
CA PRO A 52 8.09 -17.03 -8.17
C PRO A 52 8.45 -15.54 -8.08
N GLY A 53 8.68 -15.05 -6.86
CA GLY A 53 8.96 -13.65 -6.55
C GLY A 53 10.42 -13.43 -6.11
N GLY A 54 10.69 -12.23 -5.60
CA GLY A 54 11.97 -11.86 -5.00
C GLY A 54 12.08 -12.31 -3.54
N GLU A 55 12.23 -11.35 -2.62
CA GLU A 55 12.41 -11.61 -1.19
C GLU A 55 11.13 -12.15 -0.51
N PRO A 56 11.24 -13.18 0.36
CA PRO A 56 10.08 -13.70 1.07
C PRO A 56 9.65 -12.75 2.19
N VAL A 57 8.47 -12.13 2.03
CA VAL A 57 7.96 -11.07 2.92
C VAL A 57 7.74 -11.55 4.36
N THR A 58 7.20 -12.75 4.58
CA THR A 58 6.88 -13.23 5.94
C THR A 58 8.13 -13.50 6.79
N PRO A 59 9.16 -14.24 6.31
CA PRO A 59 10.45 -14.32 7.01
C PRO A 59 11.04 -12.94 7.31
N ARG A 60 11.05 -12.04 6.32
CA ARG A 60 11.57 -10.67 6.50
C ARG A 60 10.83 -9.88 7.58
N LEU A 61 9.50 -10.00 7.64
CA LEU A 61 8.69 -9.38 8.68
C LEU A 61 9.03 -9.96 10.06
N LYS A 62 9.23 -11.29 10.18
CA LYS A 62 9.60 -11.92 11.46
C LYS A 62 10.95 -11.41 11.98
N GLU A 63 11.88 -11.11 11.10
CA GLU A 63 13.17 -10.52 11.46
C GLU A 63 13.04 -9.07 11.94
N LEU A 64 12.23 -8.25 11.25
CA LEU A 64 12.13 -6.81 11.51
C LEU A 64 11.18 -6.45 12.65
N PHE A 65 10.12 -7.23 12.85
CA PHE A 65 9.02 -6.88 13.75
C PHE A 65 9.45 -6.70 15.22
N PRO A 66 10.29 -7.57 15.82
CA PRO A 66 10.75 -7.37 17.21
C PRO A 66 11.44 -6.01 17.39
N ALA A 67 12.29 -5.64 16.45
CA ALA A 67 13.03 -4.38 16.48
C ALA A 67 12.10 -3.16 16.35
N LEU A 68 11.06 -3.24 15.52
CA LEU A 68 10.03 -2.20 15.40
C LEU A 68 9.23 -2.04 16.71
N LEU A 69 8.93 -3.15 17.39
CA LEU A 69 8.20 -3.15 18.65
C LEU A 69 9.01 -2.49 19.77
N GLU A 70 10.29 -2.87 19.90
CA GLU A 70 11.23 -2.25 20.85
C GLU A 70 11.39 -0.75 20.61
N GLU A 71 11.47 -0.31 19.35
CA GLU A 71 11.54 1.12 19.01
C GLU A 71 10.28 1.86 19.49
N ARG A 72 9.11 1.27 19.25
CA ARG A 72 7.84 1.90 19.66
C ARG A 72 7.69 1.98 21.17
N GLU A 73 8.11 0.95 21.89
CA GLU A 73 8.17 1.02 23.36
C GLU A 73 9.12 2.13 23.82
N ARG A 74 10.33 2.22 23.24
CA ARG A 74 11.30 3.27 23.57
C ARG A 74 10.75 4.67 23.30
N GLN A 75 10.06 4.87 22.18
CA GLN A 75 9.38 6.14 21.88
C GLN A 75 8.29 6.45 22.90
N GLY A 76 7.49 5.45 23.28
CA GLY A 76 6.48 5.59 24.33
C GLY A 76 7.07 5.99 25.69
N ILE A 77 8.14 5.32 26.11
CA ILE A 77 8.87 5.65 27.34
C ILE A 77 9.46 7.06 27.26
N ALA A 78 10.05 7.46 26.13
CA ALA A 78 10.60 8.80 25.97
C ALA A 78 9.51 9.89 26.02
N GLN A 79 8.34 9.63 25.45
CA GLN A 79 7.23 10.58 25.39
C GLN A 79 6.46 10.68 26.72
N TYR A 80 6.23 9.54 27.40
CA TYR A 80 5.31 9.43 28.54
C TYR A 80 5.98 8.98 29.85
N GLY A 81 7.28 8.72 29.84
CA GLY A 81 8.09 8.31 30.98
C GLY A 81 7.93 6.84 31.41
N ARG A 82 7.09 6.05 30.72
CA ARG A 82 6.82 4.63 31.04
C ARG A 82 6.35 3.85 29.82
N SER A 83 6.43 2.53 29.90
CA SER A 83 5.89 1.62 28.89
C SER A 83 4.35 1.63 28.90
N LEU A 84 3.73 1.06 27.86
CA LEU A 84 2.28 0.97 27.77
C LEU A 84 1.75 -0.09 28.74
N GLU A 85 0.99 0.36 29.74
CA GLU A 85 0.39 -0.50 30.76
C GLU A 85 -1.14 -0.60 30.57
N THR A 86 -1.73 -1.72 30.98
CA THR A 86 -3.20 -1.83 31.07
C THR A 86 -3.74 -0.92 32.18
N TRP A 87 -5.01 -0.50 32.06
CA TRP A 87 -5.69 0.32 33.07
C TRP A 87 -5.06 1.70 33.34
N ASN A 88 -4.33 2.26 32.38
CA ASN A 88 -3.66 3.56 32.48
C ASN A 88 -4.59 4.78 32.24
N GLY A 89 -5.91 4.56 32.18
CA GLY A 89 -6.91 5.60 31.92
C GLY A 89 -7.12 5.97 30.44
N ARG A 90 -6.33 5.42 29.51
CA ARG A 90 -6.55 5.58 28.06
C ARG A 90 -7.44 4.47 27.51
N SER A 91 -8.12 4.76 26.40
CA SER A 91 -8.88 3.76 25.65
C SER A 91 -8.01 3.16 24.56
N ALA A 92 -7.44 1.99 24.82
CA ALA A 92 -6.65 1.24 23.83
C ALA A 92 -7.44 0.96 22.55
N PHE A 93 -8.77 0.79 22.65
CA PHE A 93 -9.63 0.63 21.48
C PHE A 93 -9.66 1.88 20.61
N ARG A 94 -9.80 3.06 21.22
CA ARG A 94 -9.79 4.33 20.48
C ARG A 94 -8.42 4.58 19.83
N ASP A 95 -7.34 4.38 20.58
CA ASP A 95 -5.97 4.50 20.06
C ASP A 95 -5.76 3.56 18.86
N LEU A 96 -6.23 2.31 18.93
CA LEU A 96 -6.17 1.37 17.80
C LEU A 96 -6.94 1.86 16.57
N ILE A 97 -8.14 2.41 16.75
CA ILE A 97 -8.93 2.94 15.62
C ILE A 97 -8.21 4.12 14.96
N GLU A 98 -7.65 5.03 15.75
CA GLU A 98 -6.89 6.18 15.24
C GLU A 98 -5.66 5.71 14.44
N GLU A 99 -4.89 4.76 14.96
CA GLU A 99 -3.72 4.17 14.27
C GLU A 99 -4.11 3.41 12.98
N LEU A 100 -5.28 2.75 12.95
CA LEU A 100 -5.78 2.10 11.74
C LEU A 100 -6.19 3.11 10.66
N VAL A 101 -6.77 4.25 11.05
CA VAL A 101 -7.10 5.34 10.11
C VAL A 101 -5.82 5.90 9.51
N ASP A 102 -4.80 6.15 10.32
CA ASP A 102 -3.49 6.61 9.85
C ASP A 102 -2.86 5.59 8.88
N ALA A 103 -2.92 4.29 9.21
CA ALA A 103 -2.44 3.23 8.33
C ALA A 103 -3.16 3.22 6.96
N CYS A 104 -4.48 3.46 6.93
CA CYS A 104 -5.22 3.61 5.67
C CYS A 104 -4.76 4.82 4.87
N GLN A 105 -4.54 5.96 5.52
CA GLN A 105 -4.05 7.17 4.86
C GLN A 105 -2.67 6.95 4.24
N TYR A 106 -1.72 6.37 4.99
CA TYR A 106 -0.39 6.06 4.47
C TYR A 106 -0.43 5.04 3.33
N SER A 107 -1.34 4.07 3.39
CA SER A 107 -1.52 3.10 2.29
C SER A 107 -1.97 3.79 1.00
N LEU A 108 -2.92 4.72 1.09
CA LEU A 108 -3.39 5.50 -0.06
C LEU A 108 -2.29 6.43 -0.58
N GLN A 109 -1.56 7.11 0.30
CA GLN A 109 -0.42 7.94 -0.09
C GLN A 109 0.62 7.13 -0.88
N LEU A 110 0.98 5.94 -0.39
CA LEU A 110 1.92 5.05 -1.07
C LEU A 110 1.43 4.64 -2.46
N GLU A 111 0.13 4.37 -2.62
CA GLU A 111 -0.46 4.08 -3.94
C GLU A 111 -0.32 5.27 -4.89
N MET A 112 -0.65 6.48 -4.43
CA MET A 112 -0.53 7.72 -5.21
C MET A 112 0.91 7.98 -5.64
N GLU A 113 1.86 7.88 -4.71
CA GLU A 113 3.30 8.08 -4.99
C GLU A 113 3.84 7.03 -5.97
N ARG A 114 3.39 5.77 -5.87
CA ARG A 114 3.73 4.72 -6.84
C ARG A 114 3.19 5.00 -8.24
N ALA A 115 1.97 5.53 -8.34
CA ALA A 115 1.39 5.93 -9.61
C ALA A 115 2.17 7.08 -10.26
N ASP A 116 2.56 8.08 -9.48
CA ASP A 116 3.41 9.18 -9.94
C ASP A 116 4.79 8.70 -10.39
N LEU A 117 5.43 7.81 -9.63
CA LEU A 117 6.70 7.18 -10.01
C LEU A 117 6.59 6.47 -11.36
N ALA A 118 5.59 5.62 -11.54
CA ALA A 118 5.37 4.89 -12.79
C ALA A 118 5.19 5.85 -13.99
N ARG A 119 4.43 6.93 -13.79
CA ARG A 119 4.26 7.98 -14.81
C ARG A 119 5.59 8.66 -15.16
N TRP A 120 6.39 9.04 -14.16
CA TRP A 120 7.68 9.71 -14.41
C TRP A 120 8.69 8.79 -15.08
N PHE A 121 8.70 7.50 -14.76
CA PHE A 121 9.48 6.51 -15.50
C PHE A 121 9.05 6.43 -16.97
N GLY A 122 7.74 6.45 -17.25
CA GLY A 122 7.22 6.53 -18.62
C GLY A 122 7.72 7.77 -19.36
N GLU A 123 7.58 8.96 -18.75
CA GLU A 123 8.07 10.23 -19.32
C GLU A 123 9.59 10.20 -19.61
N ALA A 124 10.38 9.58 -18.73
CA ALA A 124 11.83 9.44 -18.90
C ALA A 124 12.21 8.47 -20.04
N LEU A 125 11.50 7.35 -20.17
CA LEU A 125 11.70 6.40 -21.26
C LEU A 125 11.34 7.01 -22.62
N GLU A 126 10.25 7.78 -22.69
CA GLU A 126 9.88 8.53 -23.89
C GLU A 126 10.96 9.56 -24.26
N LEU A 127 11.48 10.33 -23.29
CA LEU A 127 12.57 11.28 -23.52
C LEU A 127 13.83 10.58 -24.07
N ALA A 128 14.21 9.44 -23.48
CA ALA A 128 15.36 8.67 -23.94
C ALA A 128 15.17 8.15 -25.38
N ARG A 129 13.96 7.70 -25.71
CA ARG A 129 13.61 7.28 -27.07
C ARG A 129 13.70 8.43 -28.06
N ASP A 130 13.11 9.59 -27.73
CA ASP A 130 13.17 10.79 -28.58
C ASP A 130 14.62 11.19 -28.87
N ALA A 131 15.50 11.13 -27.86
CA ALA A 131 16.92 11.43 -28.00
C ALA A 131 17.64 10.44 -28.94
N ILE A 132 17.35 9.13 -28.82
CA ILE A 132 17.89 8.08 -29.70
C ILE A 132 17.40 8.27 -31.15
N ASP A 133 16.10 8.49 -31.33
CA ASP A 133 15.50 8.69 -32.65
C ASP A 133 16.07 9.94 -33.32
N MET A 134 16.27 11.02 -32.57
CA MET A 134 16.90 12.25 -33.05
C MET A 134 18.37 12.03 -33.47
N ALA A 135 19.13 11.23 -32.71
CA ALA A 135 20.51 10.87 -33.05
C ALA A 135 20.62 9.99 -34.31
N ASN A 136 19.61 9.14 -34.58
CA ASN A 136 19.61 8.21 -35.70
C ASN A 136 19.06 8.80 -37.01
N THR A 137 18.15 9.78 -36.94
CA THR A 137 17.38 10.23 -38.12
C THR A 137 17.86 11.53 -38.76
N SER A 138 18.64 12.37 -38.06
CA SER A 138 19.09 13.65 -38.61
C SER A 138 20.62 13.79 -38.61
N PRO A 139 21.27 14.05 -39.75
CA PRO A 139 22.69 14.43 -39.79
C PRO A 139 22.94 15.83 -39.20
N THR A 140 21.89 16.62 -38.93
CA THR A 140 21.98 17.90 -38.24
C THR A 140 20.80 18.07 -37.27
N VAL A 141 21.05 17.85 -35.98
CA VAL A 141 20.11 18.22 -34.92
C VAL A 141 20.10 19.74 -34.80
N THR A 142 18.92 20.35 -34.77
CA THR A 142 18.84 21.81 -34.55
C THR A 142 19.05 22.15 -33.07
N ASP A 143 19.69 23.29 -32.80
CA ASP A 143 19.87 23.79 -31.42
C ASP A 143 18.54 23.87 -30.65
N LYS A 144 17.44 24.21 -31.34
CA LYS A 144 16.10 24.29 -30.74
C LYS A 144 15.60 22.93 -30.25
N GLN A 145 15.83 21.86 -31.01
CA GLN A 145 15.45 20.50 -30.61
C GLN A 145 16.28 20.04 -29.42
N PHE A 146 17.58 20.32 -29.44
CA PHE A 146 18.48 20.00 -28.33
C PHE A 146 18.07 20.71 -27.03
N GLN A 147 17.85 22.03 -27.07
CA GLN A 147 17.37 22.81 -25.91
C GLN A 147 15.99 22.37 -25.39
N ALA A 148 15.14 21.79 -26.24
CA ALA A 148 13.87 21.23 -25.80
C ALA A 148 14.07 19.96 -24.97
N LEU A 149 15.00 19.08 -25.37
CA LEU A 149 15.36 17.89 -24.62
C LEU A 149 16.02 18.24 -23.28
N GLU A 150 16.98 19.17 -23.27
CA GLU A 150 17.65 19.62 -22.03
C GLU A 150 16.64 20.15 -20.99
N ARG A 151 15.63 20.91 -21.43
CA ARG A 151 14.57 21.41 -20.53
C ARG A 151 13.70 20.29 -19.96
N ARG A 152 13.38 19.27 -20.77
CA ARG A 152 12.63 18.09 -20.32
C ARG A 152 13.46 17.26 -19.33
N GLU A 153 14.74 17.04 -19.64
CA GLU A 153 15.68 16.36 -18.75
C GLU A 153 15.80 17.08 -17.40
N ALA A 154 16.05 18.40 -17.42
CA ALA A 154 16.14 19.19 -16.19
C ALA A 154 14.86 19.11 -15.34
N THR A 155 13.70 19.08 -15.97
CA THR A 155 12.41 18.92 -15.28
C THR A 155 12.30 17.53 -14.61
N LEU A 156 12.73 16.46 -15.28
CA LEU A 156 12.73 15.11 -14.72
C LEU A 156 13.76 14.95 -13.59
N LEU A 157 14.94 15.55 -13.73
CA LEU A 157 15.96 15.54 -12.67
C LEU A 157 15.47 16.28 -11.42
N GLU A 158 14.77 17.39 -11.57
CA GLU A 158 14.16 18.09 -10.43
C GLU A 158 13.06 17.26 -9.75
N LYS A 159 12.23 16.57 -10.53
CA LYS A 159 11.26 15.61 -9.98
C LYS A 159 11.97 14.45 -9.25
N ALA A 160 13.04 13.91 -9.81
CA ALA A 160 13.83 12.83 -9.22
C ALA A 160 14.50 13.24 -7.90
N ARG A 161 14.98 14.49 -7.79
CA ARG A 161 15.50 15.03 -6.52
C ARG A 161 14.44 15.09 -5.43
N LYS A 162 13.18 15.38 -5.78
CA LYS A 162 12.07 15.34 -4.81
C LYS A 162 11.77 13.91 -4.32
N LEU A 163 12.18 12.90 -5.10
CA LEU A 163 12.13 11.49 -4.73
C LEU A 163 13.41 11.00 -4.06
N GLU A 164 14.32 11.88 -3.65
CA GLU A 164 15.40 11.49 -2.76
C GLU A 164 14.80 11.15 -1.39
N VAL A 165 14.08 10.04 -1.36
CA VAL A 165 13.63 9.35 -0.17
C VAL A 165 14.92 8.94 0.48
N LYS A 166 15.24 9.60 1.61
CA LYS A 166 16.31 9.12 2.47
C LYS A 166 16.06 7.63 2.64
N PRO A 167 17.00 6.75 2.26
CA PRO A 167 16.80 5.33 2.43
C PRO A 167 16.34 5.14 3.87
N PHE A 168 15.27 4.38 4.06
CA PHE A 168 14.80 4.04 5.39
C PHE A 168 15.91 3.25 6.07
N SER A 169 16.87 3.96 6.65
CA SER A 169 17.99 3.38 7.34
C SER A 169 17.50 3.14 8.74
N TRP A 170 17.20 1.88 9.02
CA TRP A 170 17.20 1.36 10.38
C TRP A 170 18.64 1.38 10.97
N SER A 171 19.48 2.32 10.54
CA SER A 171 20.87 2.40 10.96
C SER A 171 20.91 2.74 12.45
N GLN A 172 21.82 2.08 13.14
CA GLN A 172 22.05 2.10 14.59
C GLN A 172 22.29 3.50 15.21
N GLU A 173 22.24 4.58 14.43
CA GLU A 173 22.54 5.94 14.87
C GLU A 173 21.55 6.47 15.92
N ASN A 174 20.28 6.05 15.89
CA ASN A 174 19.32 6.42 16.93
C ASN A 174 19.59 5.71 18.28
N GLY A 175 20.27 4.55 18.25
CA GLY A 175 20.71 3.86 19.46
C GLY A 175 21.99 4.45 20.06
N GLN A 176 22.91 4.94 19.22
CA GLN A 176 24.23 5.43 19.67
C GLN A 176 24.22 6.89 20.16
N ARG A 177 23.34 7.75 19.65
CA ARG A 177 23.31 9.18 20.05
C ARG A 177 22.78 9.47 21.46
N ARG A 178 22.20 8.50 22.17
CA ARG A 178 21.64 8.69 23.53
C ARG A 178 22.39 7.98 24.65
N ALA A 179 23.45 7.24 24.34
CA ALA A 179 24.32 6.62 25.34
C ALA A 179 25.51 7.52 25.75
N ALA A 180 25.55 8.75 25.24
CA ALA A 180 26.65 9.70 25.44
C ALA A 180 26.26 10.94 26.27
N ASP A 181 25.01 11.04 26.74
CA ASP A 181 24.48 12.08 27.64
C ASP A 181 23.94 11.44 28.93
#